data_AF-A0A4Y8SD45-F1
#
_entry.id   AF-A0A4Y8SD45-F1
#
_cell.length_a   1.000
_cell.length_b   1.000
_cell.length_c   1.000
_cell.angle_alpha   90.00
_cell.angle_beta   90.00
_cell.angle_gamma   90.00
#
_symmetry.space_group_name_H-M   'P 1'
#
loop_
_entity.id
_entity.type
_entity.pdbx_description
1 polymer ?
#
loop_
_entity_poly.entity_id
_entity_poly.type
_entity_poly.pdbx_seq_one_letter_code
_entity_poly.pdbx_strand_id
1 'polypeptide(L)'
;MKNFKQIAFGLLVGAMALGFSAFTSAKKDVNIVTYYKTNPSTPASNPASYQFYNEDRCESGGSLCTAQWDIGSNPTPTVDGTALPSSGVTFQTGSQTDGHFE
;
A
#
# COMPACT_ATOMS: atom_id res chain seq x y z
N MET A 1 53.12 -29.35 -11.77
CA MET A 1 52.18 -28.31 -11.28
C MET A 1 50.74 -28.81 -11.43
N LYS A 2 50.23 -29.66 -10.52
CA LYS A 2 48.88 -30.27 -10.62
C LYS A 2 47.86 -29.72 -9.62
N ASN A 3 48.31 -28.97 -8.61
CA ASN A 3 47.48 -28.65 -7.42
C ASN A 3 46.76 -27.29 -7.50
N PHE A 4 47.12 -26.39 -8.43
CA PHE A 4 46.53 -25.05 -8.52
C PHE A 4 45.12 -25.06 -9.16
N LYS A 5 44.85 -26.04 -10.04
CA LYS A 5 43.55 -26.17 -10.71
C LYS A 5 42.42 -26.61 -9.77
N GLN A 6 42.72 -27.37 -8.70
CA GLN A 6 41.72 -27.85 -7.74
C GLN A 6 41.29 -26.75 -6.75
N ILE A 7 42.20 -25.85 -6.39
CA ILE A 7 41.94 -24.74 -5.45
C ILE A 7 40.99 -23.70 -6.08
N ALA A 8 41.19 -23.40 -7.37
CA ALA A 8 40.33 -22.47 -8.11
C ALA A 8 38.88 -22.99 -8.24
N PHE A 9 38.70 -24.31 -8.42
CA PHE A 9 37.37 -24.92 -8.51
C PHE A 9 36.63 -24.92 -7.17
N GLY A 10 37.35 -25.14 -6.06
CA GLY A 10 36.77 -25.09 -4.71
C GLY A 10 36.30 -23.69 -4.30
N LEU A 11 37.05 -22.65 -4.68
CA LEU A 11 36.68 -21.25 -4.42
C LEU A 11 35.46 -20.78 -5.23
N LEU A 12 35.30 -21.26 -6.46
CA LEU A 12 34.20 -20.86 -7.34
C LEU A 12 32.85 -21.43 -6.89
N VAL A 13 32.84 -22.64 -6.32
CA VAL A 13 31.64 -23.23 -5.70
C VAL A 13 31.33 -22.58 -4.34
N GLY A 14 32.35 -22.22 -3.56
CA GLY A 14 32.18 -21.50 -2.29
C GLY A 14 31.56 -20.11 -2.43
N ALA A 15 31.84 -19.40 -3.54
CA ALA A 15 31.29 -18.07 -3.80
C ALA A 15 29.81 -18.07 -4.22
N MET A 16 29.30 -19.16 -4.80
CA MET A 16 27.90 -19.25 -5.24
C MET A 16 26.91 -19.50 -4.09
N ALA A 17 27.37 -20.00 -2.94
CA ALA A 17 26.52 -20.25 -1.77
C ALA A 17 26.09 -18.97 -1.02
N LEU A 18 26.76 -17.83 -1.28
CA LEU A 18 26.44 -16.54 -0.66
C LEU A 18 25.55 -15.64 -1.55
N GLY A 19 25.20 -16.11 -2.76
CA GLY A 19 24.57 -15.29 -3.80
C GLY A 19 23.05 -15.13 -3.72
N PHE A 20 22.35 -15.81 -2.81
CA PHE A 20 20.88 -15.88 -2.84
C PHE A 20 20.13 -15.24 -1.66
N SER A 21 20.85 -14.67 -0.68
CA SER A 21 20.19 -14.14 0.53
C SER A 21 19.81 -12.65 0.47
N ALA A 22 20.02 -11.97 -0.66
CA ALA A 22 19.78 -10.53 -0.77
C ALA A 22 18.36 -10.13 -1.21
N PHE A 23 17.44 -11.08 -1.35
CA PHE A 23 16.00 -10.77 -1.36
C PHE A 23 15.48 -10.78 0.06
N THR A 24 16.07 -9.95 0.93
CA THR A 24 15.37 -9.52 2.14
C THR A 24 14.07 -8.90 1.64
N SER A 25 12.97 -9.63 1.82
CA SER A 25 11.63 -9.09 1.68
C SER A 25 11.56 -7.88 2.59
N ALA A 26 11.79 -6.69 2.03
CA ALA A 26 11.51 -5.45 2.72
C ALA A 26 10.02 -5.54 3.06
N LYS A 27 9.72 -5.76 4.34
CA LYS A 27 8.34 -5.69 4.83
C LYS A 27 7.87 -4.30 4.44
N LYS A 28 7.00 -4.23 3.42
CA LYS A 28 6.36 -2.99 3.04
C LYS A 28 5.44 -2.67 4.20
N ASP A 29 5.72 -1.61 4.95
CA ASP A 29 4.81 -1.13 5.99
C ASP A 29 3.51 -0.72 5.29
N VAL A 30 2.48 -1.55 5.45
CA VAL A 30 1.16 -1.31 4.87
C VAL A 30 0.40 -0.46 5.87
N ASN A 31 0.09 0.78 5.50
CA ASN A 31 -0.63 1.72 6.36
C ASN A 31 -2.03 1.92 5.77
N ILE A 32 -2.93 0.98 6.05
CA ILE A 32 -4.29 0.99 5.49
C ILE A 32 -5.21 1.85 6.36
N VAL A 33 -5.84 2.84 5.74
CA VAL A 33 -6.80 3.74 6.38
C VAL A 33 -8.07 3.82 5.54
N THR A 34 -9.23 3.86 6.19
CA THR A 34 -10.54 4.05 5.55
C THR A 34 -10.79 5.54 5.32
N TYR A 35 -11.19 5.90 4.11
CA TYR A 35 -11.60 7.26 3.76
C TYR A 35 -13.00 7.27 3.15
N TYR A 36 -13.73 8.37 3.34
CA TYR A 36 -15.05 8.62 2.79
C TYR A 36 -14.95 9.30 1.43
N LYS A 37 -15.77 8.86 0.48
CA LYS A 37 -15.85 9.43 -0.85
C LYS A 37 -16.80 10.63 -0.84
N THR A 38 -16.23 11.83 -0.83
CA THR A 38 -17.00 13.09 -0.76
C THR A 38 -17.47 13.60 -2.13
N ASN A 39 -16.93 13.06 -3.22
CA ASN A 39 -17.39 13.40 -4.58
C ASN A 39 -17.79 12.11 -5.34
N PRO A 40 -19.09 11.84 -5.54
CA PRO A 40 -19.55 10.62 -6.18
C PRO A 40 -19.25 10.57 -7.69
N SER A 41 -19.07 11.73 -8.33
CA SER A 41 -18.92 11.87 -9.79
C SER A 41 -17.56 11.41 -10.33
N THR A 42 -16.58 11.19 -9.45
CA THR A 42 -15.24 10.75 -9.83
C THR A 42 -15.10 9.23 -9.72
N PRO A 43 -14.15 8.61 -10.45
CA PRO A 43 -13.88 7.19 -10.27
C PRO A 43 -13.39 6.89 -8.85
N ALA A 44 -13.70 5.70 -8.34
CA ALA A 44 -13.32 5.27 -7.00
C ALA A 44 -11.81 5.28 -6.73
N SER A 45 -11.00 5.15 -7.78
CA SER A 45 -9.54 5.21 -7.68
C SER A 45 -8.98 6.64 -7.69
N ASN A 46 -9.82 7.68 -7.65
CA ASN A 46 -9.36 9.07 -7.61
C ASN A 46 -9.15 9.53 -6.15
N PRO A 47 -7.89 9.72 -5.69
CA PRO A 47 -7.63 10.07 -4.31
C PRO A 47 -8.16 11.46 -3.91
N ALA A 48 -8.30 12.39 -4.85
CA ALA A 48 -8.76 13.75 -4.57
C ALA A 48 -10.23 13.83 -4.10
N SER A 49 -10.98 12.72 -4.19
CA SER A 49 -12.38 12.63 -3.79
C SER A 49 -12.57 11.97 -2.42
N TYR A 50 -11.50 11.83 -1.64
CA TYR A 50 -11.50 11.12 -0.37
C TYR A 50 -11.08 12.01 0.80
N GLN A 51 -11.83 11.91 1.90
CA GLN A 51 -11.55 12.60 3.16
C GLN A 51 -11.72 11.65 4.35
N PHE A 52 -10.89 11.84 5.37
CA PHE A 52 -10.92 11.04 6.59
C PHE A 52 -11.93 11.63 7.58
N TYR A 53 -12.69 10.75 8.23
CA TYR A 53 -13.56 11.07 9.35
C TYR A 53 -13.46 9.94 10.38
N ASN A 54 -13.44 10.30 11.66
CA ASN A 54 -13.35 9.34 12.77
C ASN A 54 -14.67 8.60 13.03
N GLU A 55 -15.80 9.26 12.77
CA GLU A 55 -17.14 8.70 12.94
C GLU A 55 -17.67 8.09 11.64
N ASP A 56 -18.68 7.23 11.77
CA ASP A 56 -19.41 6.71 10.62
C ASP A 56 -20.27 7.82 10.00
N ARG A 57 -19.98 8.13 8.73
CA ARG A 57 -20.70 9.14 7.92
C ARG A 57 -21.36 8.50 6.70
N CYS A 58 -21.44 7.17 6.67
CA CYS A 58 -22.08 6.45 5.58
C CYS A 58 -23.59 6.39 5.75
N GLU A 59 -24.30 6.93 4.77
CA GLU A 59 -25.74 6.75 4.64
C GLU A 59 -26.09 5.67 3.62
N SER A 60 -27.22 5.01 3.86
CA SER A 60 -27.74 3.99 2.95
C SER A 60 -28.16 4.59 1.61
N GLY A 61 -27.96 3.84 0.53
CA GLY A 61 -28.23 4.28 -0.84
C GLY A 61 -26.98 4.87 -1.47
N GLY A 62 -26.76 4.61 -2.77
CA GLY A 62 -25.51 4.95 -3.45
C GLY A 62 -24.61 3.74 -3.69
N SER A 63 -23.54 3.95 -4.47
CA SER A 63 -22.66 2.89 -4.97
C SER A 63 -21.29 2.83 -4.29
N LEU A 64 -20.94 3.85 -3.49
CA LEU A 64 -19.65 3.94 -2.85
C LEU A 64 -19.66 5.01 -1.75
N CYS A 65 -19.62 4.57 -0.49
CA CYS A 65 -19.44 5.47 0.64
C CYS A 65 -17.96 5.58 1.04
N THR A 66 -17.33 4.47 1.41
CA THR A 66 -15.91 4.46 1.84
C THR A 66 -15.07 3.52 1.00
N ALA A 67 -13.77 3.76 0.99
CA ALA A 67 -12.80 2.80 0.51
C ALA A 67 -11.54 2.86 1.37
N GLN A 68 -10.79 1.76 1.40
CA GLN A 68 -9.51 1.69 2.07
C GLN A 68 -8.38 2.10 1.12
N TRP A 69 -7.43 2.83 1.68
CA TRP A 69 -6.24 3.29 1.00
C TRP A 69 -5.01 2.94 1.83
N ASP A 70 -4.02 2.33 1.20
CA ASP A 70 -2.69 2.22 1.78
C ASP A 70 -1.97 3.56 1.56
N ILE A 71 -1.75 4.30 2.64
CA ILE A 71 -1.11 5.62 2.61
C ILE A 71 0.41 5.53 2.70
N GLY A 72 0.99 4.33 2.77
CA GLY A 72 2.43 4.12 2.85
C GLY A 72 3.08 4.92 3.98
N SER A 73 4.09 5.72 3.64
CA SER A 73 4.83 6.55 4.60
C SER A 73 4.15 7.89 4.94
N ASN A 74 2.97 8.17 4.39
CA ASN A 74 2.21 9.37 4.77
C ASN A 74 1.74 9.26 6.23
N PRO A 75 1.62 10.39 6.95
CA PRO A 75 1.09 10.37 8.32
C PRO A 75 -0.36 9.91 8.32
N THR A 76 -0.70 9.03 9.28
CA THR A 76 -2.09 8.63 9.52
C THR A 76 -2.91 9.85 9.92
N PRO A 77 -4.04 10.13 9.24
CA PRO A 77 -4.88 11.27 9.58
C PRO A 77 -5.50 11.07 10.98
N THR A 78 -5.60 12.15 11.74
CA THR A 78 -6.24 12.16 13.07
C THR A 78 -7.36 13.18 13.18
N VAL A 79 -7.57 13.98 12.14
CA VAL A 79 -8.52 15.11 12.11
C VAL A 79 -9.53 14.89 11.01
N ASP A 80 -10.81 15.12 11.32
CA ASP A 80 -11.90 14.99 10.38
C ASP A 80 -11.77 16.00 9.22
N GLY A 81 -12.20 15.60 8.03
CA GLY A 81 -12.04 16.37 6.79
C GLY A 81 -10.62 16.36 6.22
N THR A 82 -9.67 15.61 6.83
CA THR A 82 -8.31 15.50 6.27
C THR A 82 -8.37 14.80 4.92
N ALA A 83 -7.97 15.51 3.87
CA ALA A 83 -7.93 14.95 2.52
C ALA A 83 -6.91 13.81 2.41
N LEU A 84 -7.25 12.78 1.63
CA LEU A 84 -6.29 11.75 1.26
C LEU A 84 -5.11 12.37 0.47
N PRO A 85 -3.85 12.02 0.77
CA PRO A 85 -2.71 12.53 0.02
C PRO A 85 -2.81 12.21 -1.47
N SER A 86 -2.40 13.16 -2.32
CA SER A 86 -2.47 13.01 -3.79
C SER A 86 -1.40 12.06 -4.36
N SER A 87 -0.42 11.65 -3.56
CA SER A 87 0.69 10.79 -3.97
C SER A 87 1.15 9.87 -2.85
N GLY A 88 1.84 8.79 -3.21
CA GLY A 88 2.28 7.78 -2.24
C GLY A 88 1.13 6.98 -1.61
N VAL A 89 -0.04 7.00 -2.24
CA VAL A 89 -1.23 6.26 -1.81
C VAL A 89 -1.59 5.16 -2.81
N THR A 90 -2.10 4.04 -2.33
CA THR A 90 -2.53 2.90 -3.17
C THR A 90 -3.95 2.50 -2.80
N PHE A 91 -4.85 2.55 -3.79
CA PHE A 91 -6.24 2.11 -3.65
C PHE A 91 -6.31 0.60 -3.38
N GLN A 92 -7.05 0.19 -2.35
CA GLN A 92 -7.27 -1.22 -2.05
C GLN A 92 -8.52 -1.73 -2.78
N THR A 93 -8.34 -2.39 -3.92
CA THR A 93 -9.46 -2.95 -4.71
C THR A 93 -10.29 -3.93 -3.87
N GLY A 94 -11.62 -3.78 -3.90
CA GLY A 94 -12.54 -4.63 -3.14
C GLY A 94 -12.76 -4.22 -1.69
N SER A 95 -12.12 -3.14 -1.22
CA SER A 95 -12.33 -2.57 0.13
C SER A 95 -13.48 -1.54 0.21
N GLN A 96 -14.24 -1.43 -0.87
CA GLN A 96 -15.31 -0.45 -1.02
C GLN A 96 -16.52 -0.86 -0.17
N THR A 97 -17.17 0.11 0.44
CA THR A 97 -18.47 -0.07 1.08
C THR A 97 -19.56 0.60 0.27
N ASP A 98 -20.72 -0.04 0.18
CA ASP A 98 -21.90 0.52 -0.46
C ASP A 98 -22.50 1.64 0.39
N GLY A 99 -23.14 2.60 -0.27
CA GLY A 99 -23.72 3.79 0.37
C GLY A 99 -23.27 5.08 -0.30
N HIS A 100 -23.44 6.19 0.41
CA HIS A 100 -22.89 7.50 0.07
C HIS A 100 -22.46 8.23 1.33
N PHE A 101 -21.56 9.19 1.14
CA PHE A 101 -21.27 10.19 2.17
C PHE A 101 -22.44 11.18 2.24
N GLU A 102 -22.87 11.50 3.47
CA GLU A 102 -23.99 12.40 3.83
C GLU A 102 -24.20 13.65 2.93
#